data_AF-A0A124FYK3-F1
#
_entry.id   AF-A0A124FYK3-F1
#
_cell.length_a   1.000
_cell.length_b   1.000
_cell.length_c   1.000
_cell.angle_alpha   90.00
_cell.angle_beta   90.00
_cell.angle_gamma   90.00
#
_symmetry.space_group_name_H-M   'P 1'
#
loop_
_entity.id
_entity.type
_entity.pdbx_description
1 polymer ?
#
loop_
_entity_poly.entity_id
_entity_poly.type
_entity_poly.pdbx_seq_one_letter_code
_entity_poly.pdbx_strand_id
1 'polypeptide(L)'
;MLTYGGRLIEAAYHASCGGKTESAGDVWKFDFPYLRSVPCPYDAAPQPVRTVSFSLPQVEKALGISIGAVPVSGGGETAPGLIKVVEKTAGGRPKTLLAGAEKIPAVVVRDRLGLRSTNFSWKVQGDQIAFTTTGYGHGVGLCQYGARGMAAHGYDYRTILRHYYLGVAITGTATADR
;
A
#
# COMPACT_ATOMS: atom_id res chain seq x y z
N MET A 1 25.30 3.47 8.00
CA MET A 1 24.65 2.21 7.59
C MET A 1 23.52 1.91 8.56
N LEU A 2 22.48 1.20 8.10
CA LEU A 2 21.40 0.69 8.94
C LEU A 2 21.56 -0.82 9.09
N THR A 3 21.55 -1.30 10.33
CA THR A 3 21.74 -2.72 10.63
C THR A 3 20.76 -3.23 11.67
N TYR A 4 20.37 -4.49 11.58
CA TYR A 4 19.59 -5.21 12.59
C TYR A 4 20.31 -6.52 12.92
N GLY A 5 20.59 -6.78 14.19
CA GLY A 5 21.40 -7.95 14.60
C GLY A 5 22.78 -8.00 13.93
N GLY A 6 23.41 -6.83 13.70
CA GLY A 6 24.72 -6.73 13.04
C GLY A 6 24.72 -6.90 11.52
N ARG A 7 23.56 -7.18 10.89
CA ARG A 7 23.44 -7.35 9.43
C ARG A 7 22.77 -6.14 8.79
N LEU A 8 23.15 -5.81 7.56
CA LEU A 8 22.47 -4.78 6.77
C LEU A 8 20.98 -5.10 6.66
N ILE A 9 20.14 -4.07 6.81
CA ILE A 9 18.70 -4.21 6.65
C ILE A 9 18.30 -4.14 5.17
N GLU A 10 17.13 -4.69 4.88
CA GLU A 10 16.34 -4.28 3.72
C GLU A 10 15.74 -2.89 3.99
N ALA A 11 16.29 -1.84 3.37
CA ALA A 11 15.93 -0.45 3.62
C ALA A 11 14.83 0.03 2.65
N ALA A 12 13.72 -0.71 2.61
CA ALA A 12 12.62 -0.40 1.70
C ALA A 12 11.96 0.96 1.99
N TYR A 13 11.56 1.66 0.92
CA TYR A 13 10.92 2.97 1.02
C TYR A 13 9.91 3.19 -0.11
N HIS A 14 8.94 4.07 0.14
CA HIS A 14 7.89 4.41 -0.82
C HIS A 14 7.50 5.89 -0.72
N ALA A 15 6.75 6.39 -1.71
CA ALA A 15 6.42 7.81 -1.77
C ALA A 15 5.51 8.26 -0.62
N SER A 16 4.30 7.69 -0.52
CA SER A 16 3.28 8.06 0.46
C SER A 16 2.53 6.84 0.98
N CYS A 17 2.37 6.76 2.30
CA CYS A 17 1.78 5.60 2.97
C CYS A 17 0.25 5.73 3.13
N GLY A 18 -0.30 6.95 3.08
CA GLY A 18 -1.72 7.19 3.34
C GLY A 18 -2.09 7.10 4.82
N GLY A 19 -1.15 7.44 5.72
CA GLY A 19 -1.37 7.55 7.18
C GLY A 19 -0.71 6.46 8.04
N LYS A 20 -0.42 5.27 7.47
CA LYS A 20 0.26 4.17 8.16
C LYS A 20 1.07 3.33 7.17
N THR A 21 2.23 2.82 7.60
CA THR A 21 3.04 1.89 6.80
C THR A 21 2.53 0.46 6.91
N GLU A 22 3.05 -0.43 6.09
CA GLU A 22 2.73 -1.86 6.07
C GLU A 22 3.87 -2.71 6.64
N SER A 23 3.50 -3.85 7.21
CA SER A 23 4.47 -4.90 7.57
C SER A 23 4.94 -5.63 6.31
N ALA A 24 6.22 -5.96 6.22
CA ALA A 24 6.79 -6.61 5.04
C ALA A 24 6.07 -7.93 4.68
N GLY A 25 5.82 -8.81 5.67
CA GLY A 25 5.12 -10.08 5.45
C GLY A 25 3.65 -9.97 5.02
N ASP A 26 3.06 -8.77 5.09
CA ASP A 26 1.72 -8.52 4.56
C ASP A 26 1.70 -8.15 3.09
N VAL A 27 2.83 -7.64 2.57
CA VAL A 27 2.97 -7.15 1.19
C VAL A 27 3.83 -8.08 0.34
N TRP A 28 4.79 -8.76 0.96
CA TRP A 28 5.78 -9.63 0.31
C TRP A 28 5.84 -10.99 0.99
N LYS A 29 6.53 -11.94 0.33
CA LYS A 29 6.77 -13.28 0.89
C LYS A 29 7.75 -13.28 2.07
N PHE A 30 8.61 -12.26 2.16
CA PHE A 30 9.61 -12.13 3.22
C PHE A 30 9.08 -11.20 4.30
N ASP A 31 9.23 -11.59 5.55
CA ASP A 31 8.92 -10.77 6.71
C ASP A 31 10.23 -10.37 7.41
N PHE A 32 10.25 -9.15 7.95
CA PHE A 32 11.42 -8.61 8.62
C PHE A 32 10.99 -7.94 9.94
N PRO A 33 11.66 -8.23 11.07
CA PRO A 33 11.27 -7.68 12.37
C PRO A 33 11.38 -6.15 12.44
N TYR A 34 12.21 -5.55 11.60
CA TYR A 34 12.39 -4.10 11.49
C TYR A 34 11.48 -3.43 10.45
N LEU A 35 10.73 -4.19 9.63
CA LEU A 35 9.75 -3.65 8.67
C LEU A 35 8.33 -3.99 9.12
N ARG A 36 7.87 -3.29 10.15
CA ARG A 36 6.51 -3.41 10.69
C ARG A 36 5.68 -2.16 10.39
N SER A 37 4.37 -2.35 10.37
CA SER A 37 3.40 -1.25 10.27
C SER A 37 3.55 -0.27 11.44
N VAL A 38 3.83 1.00 11.13
CA VAL A 38 3.92 2.11 12.07
C VAL A 38 3.00 3.27 11.64
N PRO A 39 2.44 4.04 12.60
CA PRO A 39 1.74 5.29 12.28
C PRO A 39 2.63 6.26 11.51
N CYS A 40 2.06 7.03 10.60
CA CYS A 40 2.78 8.04 9.83
C CYS A 40 1.95 9.33 9.76
N PRO A 41 1.81 10.05 10.89
CA PRO A 41 0.95 11.23 10.99
C PRO A 41 1.45 12.43 10.17
N TYR A 42 2.71 12.40 9.73
CA TYR A 42 3.35 13.47 8.97
C TYR A 42 3.32 13.27 7.45
N ASP A 43 2.58 12.27 6.95
CA ASP A 43 2.40 12.06 5.51
C ASP A 43 1.55 13.18 4.90
N ALA A 44 2.22 14.13 4.24
CA ALA A 44 1.61 15.27 3.58
C ALA A 44 1.89 15.25 2.07
N ALA A 45 1.66 14.11 1.43
CA ALA A 45 1.77 14.00 -0.02
C ALA A 45 0.76 14.92 -0.73
N PRO A 46 1.18 15.68 -1.77
CA PRO A 46 0.24 16.42 -2.60
C PRO A 46 -0.64 15.42 -3.36
N GLN A 47 -1.95 15.67 -3.37
CA GLN A 47 -2.95 14.77 -3.95
C GLN A 47 -2.84 13.32 -3.41
N PRO A 48 -3.06 13.13 -2.09
CA PRO A 48 -2.89 11.83 -1.45
C PRO A 48 -3.94 10.81 -1.90
N VAL A 49 -5.02 11.28 -2.52
CA VAL A 49 -6.10 10.46 -3.06
C VAL A 49 -6.15 10.61 -4.58
N ARG A 50 -6.34 9.50 -5.29
CA ARG A 50 -6.56 9.47 -6.73
C ARG A 50 -7.67 8.49 -7.07
N THR A 51 -8.57 8.90 -7.95
CA THR A 51 -9.60 8.02 -8.52
C THR A 51 -9.30 7.77 -10.00
N VAL A 52 -9.42 6.51 -10.42
CA VAL A 52 -9.33 6.08 -11.83
C VAL A 52 -10.48 5.11 -12.11
N SER A 53 -11.07 5.20 -13.29
CA SER A 53 -12.20 4.35 -13.71
C SER A 53 -11.79 3.42 -14.84
N PHE A 54 -12.30 2.19 -14.78
CA PHE A 54 -12.13 1.16 -15.80
C PHE A 54 -13.49 0.57 -16.15
N SER A 55 -13.71 0.17 -17.39
CA SER A 55 -14.88 -0.65 -17.73
C SER A 55 -14.75 -2.06 -17.15
N LEU A 56 -15.88 -2.74 -16.92
CA LEU A 56 -15.90 -4.13 -16.46
C LEU A 56 -15.03 -5.05 -17.34
N PRO A 57 -15.11 -5.01 -18.69
CA PRO A 57 -14.23 -5.80 -19.55
C PRO A 57 -12.73 -5.49 -19.38
N GLN A 58 -12.36 -4.24 -19.09
CA GLN A 58 -10.96 -3.88 -18.82
C GLN A 58 -10.47 -4.52 -17.52
N VAL A 59 -11.30 -4.52 -16.47
CA VAL A 59 -10.96 -5.14 -15.18
C VAL A 59 -10.87 -6.65 -15.32
N GLU A 60 -11.87 -7.28 -15.96
CA GLU A 60 -11.89 -8.72 -16.24
C GLU A 60 -10.63 -9.16 -17.01
N LYS A 61 -10.32 -8.47 -18.11
CA LYS A 61 -9.14 -8.76 -18.93
C LYS A 61 -7.83 -8.56 -18.15
N ALA A 62 -7.70 -7.48 -17.39
CA ALA A 62 -6.49 -7.17 -16.65
C ALA A 62 -6.23 -8.18 -15.52
N LEU A 63 -7.28 -8.68 -14.89
CA LEU A 63 -7.21 -9.60 -13.75
C LEU A 63 -7.35 -11.07 -14.15
N GLY A 64 -7.75 -11.38 -15.39
CA GLY A 64 -7.97 -12.75 -15.85
C GLY A 64 -9.16 -13.41 -15.17
N ILE A 65 -10.21 -12.64 -14.88
CA ILE A 65 -11.40 -13.09 -14.15
C ILE A 65 -12.67 -12.79 -14.95
N SER A 66 -13.77 -13.42 -14.55
CA SER A 66 -15.10 -13.10 -15.05
C SER A 66 -15.98 -12.67 -13.88
N ILE A 67 -16.42 -11.42 -13.93
CA ILE A 67 -17.22 -10.78 -12.91
C ILE A 67 -18.61 -10.62 -13.53
N GLY A 68 -19.38 -11.72 -13.51
CA GLY A 68 -20.63 -11.83 -14.27
C GLY A 68 -21.50 -10.57 -14.18
N ALA A 69 -21.89 -10.03 -15.34
CA ALA A 69 -22.77 -8.87 -15.41
C ALA A 69 -24.11 -9.20 -14.77
N VAL A 70 -24.38 -8.68 -13.57
CA VAL A 70 -25.72 -8.75 -12.99
C VAL A 70 -26.58 -7.74 -13.77
N PRO A 71 -27.66 -8.16 -14.44
CA PRO A 71 -28.50 -7.23 -15.18
C PRO A 71 -29.07 -6.18 -14.22
N VAL A 72 -28.82 -4.90 -14.52
CA VAL A 72 -29.40 -3.74 -13.82
C VAL A 72 -30.85 -3.58 -14.27
N SER A 73 -31.68 -4.57 -13.99
CA SER A 73 -33.13 -4.49 -14.13
C SER A 73 -33.73 -4.33 -12.74
N GLY A 74 -33.66 -3.11 -12.22
CA GLY A 74 -34.19 -2.74 -10.91
C GLY A 74 -33.42 -1.56 -10.33
N GLY A 75 -33.99 -0.36 -10.44
CA GLY A 75 -33.44 0.84 -9.82
C GLY A 75 -33.40 0.66 -8.30
N GLY A 76 -32.22 0.41 -7.76
CA GLY A 76 -32.01 0.25 -6.32
C GLY A 76 -30.72 -0.52 -6.03
N GLU A 77 -29.73 0.21 -5.52
CA GLU A 77 -28.49 -0.29 -4.93
C GLU A 77 -27.49 -0.96 -5.90
N THR A 78 -26.38 -0.25 -6.11
CA THR A 78 -25.12 -0.70 -6.72
C THR A 78 -24.87 -2.19 -6.48
N ALA A 79 -24.85 -3.01 -7.55
CA ALA A 79 -24.65 -4.47 -7.51
C ALA A 79 -23.80 -4.92 -6.30
N PRO A 80 -24.43 -5.29 -5.17
CA PRO A 80 -23.70 -5.64 -3.97
C PRO A 80 -23.07 -7.01 -4.22
N GLY A 81 -21.74 -7.07 -4.30
CA GLY A 81 -21.02 -8.33 -4.08
C GLY A 81 -20.15 -8.89 -5.21
N LEU A 82 -19.89 -8.13 -6.28
CA LEU A 82 -18.97 -8.59 -7.34
C LEU A 82 -17.51 -8.70 -6.86
N ILE A 83 -17.06 -7.75 -6.04
CA ILE A 83 -15.73 -7.75 -5.42
C ILE A 83 -15.92 -7.52 -3.92
N LYS A 84 -15.23 -8.30 -3.08
CA LYS A 84 -15.23 -8.17 -1.62
C LYS A 84 -13.81 -8.20 -1.08
N VAL A 85 -13.50 -7.39 -0.07
CA VAL A 85 -12.27 -7.59 0.71
C VAL A 85 -12.49 -8.78 1.64
N VAL A 86 -11.69 -9.83 1.50
CA VAL A 86 -11.74 -11.01 2.39
C VAL A 86 -10.62 -11.02 3.41
N GLU A 87 -9.51 -10.33 3.14
CA GLU A 87 -8.41 -10.16 4.08
C GLU A 87 -7.85 -8.75 4.00
N LYS A 88 -7.45 -8.22 5.16
CA LYS A 88 -6.75 -6.94 5.29
C LYS A 88 -5.37 -7.15 5.91
N THR A 89 -4.44 -6.27 5.58
CA THR A 89 -3.13 -6.21 6.22
C THR A 89 -3.22 -5.61 7.63
N ALA A 90 -2.16 -5.73 8.44
CA ALA A 90 -2.07 -5.06 9.74
C ALA A 90 -2.09 -3.51 9.63
N GLY A 91 -1.72 -2.96 8.47
CA GLY A 91 -1.85 -1.54 8.17
C GLY A 91 -3.26 -1.12 7.72
N GLY A 92 -4.16 -2.10 7.51
CA GLY A 92 -5.57 -1.89 7.19
C GLY A 92 -5.90 -1.87 5.71
N ARG A 93 -4.92 -2.09 4.82
CA ARG A 93 -5.12 -2.14 3.37
C ARG A 93 -5.77 -3.48 2.97
N PRO A 94 -6.57 -3.50 1.89
CA PRO A 94 -6.90 -4.76 1.21
C PRO A 94 -5.65 -5.61 0.99
N LYS A 95 -5.70 -6.87 1.42
CA LYS A 95 -4.66 -7.90 1.19
C LYS A 95 -5.13 -8.89 0.14
N THR A 96 -6.34 -9.41 0.31
CA THR A 96 -6.96 -10.37 -0.59
C THR A 96 -8.39 -9.94 -0.89
N LEU A 97 -8.73 -9.95 -2.18
CA LEU A 97 -10.06 -9.70 -2.69
C LEU A 97 -10.68 -11.00 -3.17
N LEU A 98 -11.98 -11.15 -3.03
CA LEU A 98 -12.79 -12.15 -3.71
C LEU A 98 -13.53 -11.45 -4.84
N ALA A 99 -13.32 -11.87 -6.08
CA ALA A 99 -14.05 -11.37 -7.24
C ALA A 99 -14.72 -12.55 -7.96
N GLY A 100 -16.05 -12.63 -7.89
CA GLY A 100 -16.76 -13.86 -8.22
C GLY A 100 -16.30 -15.02 -7.32
N ALA A 101 -15.76 -16.09 -7.91
CA ALA A 101 -15.18 -17.22 -7.19
C ALA A 101 -13.65 -17.10 -6.96
N GLU A 102 -13.00 -16.11 -7.57
CA GLU A 102 -11.53 -16.01 -7.59
C GLU A 102 -11.01 -15.20 -6.42
N LYS A 103 -10.01 -15.75 -5.72
CA LYS A 103 -9.22 -15.01 -4.71
C LYS A 103 -8.04 -14.33 -5.38
N ILE A 104 -8.00 -13.01 -5.30
CA ILE A 104 -7.00 -12.18 -5.97
C ILE A 104 -6.24 -11.37 -4.92
N PRO A 105 -4.90 -11.49 -4.84
CA PRO A 105 -4.10 -10.60 -4.02
C PRO A 105 -4.28 -9.14 -4.45
N ALA A 106 -4.49 -8.23 -3.52
CA ALA A 106 -4.69 -6.80 -3.81
C ALA A 106 -3.47 -6.17 -4.52
N VAL A 107 -2.26 -6.71 -4.29
CA VAL A 107 -1.05 -6.34 -5.02
C VAL A 107 -1.16 -6.64 -6.52
N VAL A 108 -1.81 -7.75 -6.91
CA VAL A 108 -2.06 -8.07 -8.32
C VAL A 108 -3.01 -7.05 -8.93
N VAL A 109 -4.07 -6.66 -8.20
CA VAL A 109 -5.01 -5.64 -8.68
C VAL A 109 -4.31 -4.30 -8.87
N ARG A 110 -3.47 -3.89 -7.91
CA ARG A 110 -2.66 -2.67 -8.03
C ARG A 110 -1.80 -2.71 -9.28
N ASP A 111 -1.04 -3.79 -9.46
CA ASP A 111 -0.04 -3.88 -10.52
C ASP A 111 -0.69 -3.97 -11.90
N ARG A 112 -1.75 -4.77 -12.04
CA ARG A 112 -2.44 -5.00 -13.32
C ARG A 112 -3.27 -3.81 -13.78
N LEU A 113 -3.81 -3.02 -12.85
CA LEU A 113 -4.60 -1.82 -13.16
C LEU A 113 -3.79 -0.52 -13.04
N GLY A 114 -2.50 -0.58 -12.69
CA GLY A 114 -1.67 0.61 -12.53
C GLY A 114 -2.14 1.55 -11.43
N LEU A 115 -2.71 1.00 -10.35
CA LEU A 115 -3.14 1.79 -9.19
C LEU A 115 -1.93 2.28 -8.40
N ARG A 116 -2.07 3.43 -7.73
CA ARG A 116 -0.96 4.02 -6.94
C ARG A 116 -0.59 3.17 -5.71
N SER A 117 -1.54 2.49 -5.10
CA SER A 117 -1.32 1.72 -3.88
C SER A 117 -2.32 0.56 -3.79
N THR A 118 -2.14 -0.32 -2.80
CA THR A 118 -3.16 -1.31 -2.41
C THR A 118 -4.17 -0.73 -1.42
N ASN A 119 -3.95 0.50 -0.92
CA ASN A 119 -4.90 1.20 -0.06
C ASN A 119 -5.99 1.82 -0.94
N PHE A 120 -6.92 0.99 -1.42
CA PHE A 120 -7.99 1.43 -2.31
C PHE A 120 -9.38 0.96 -1.87
N SER A 121 -10.37 1.71 -2.31
CA SER A 121 -11.78 1.31 -2.35
C SER A 121 -12.29 1.41 -3.78
N TRP A 122 -13.50 0.89 -4.04
CA TRP A 122 -14.12 0.97 -5.36
C TRP A 122 -15.61 1.24 -5.28
N LYS A 123 -16.14 1.80 -6.37
CA LYS A 123 -17.58 1.92 -6.63
C LYS A 123 -17.88 1.42 -8.02
N VAL A 124 -18.94 0.61 -8.15
CA VAL A 124 -19.48 0.19 -9.44
C VAL A 124 -20.52 1.20 -9.89
N GLN A 125 -20.41 1.71 -11.11
CA GLN A 125 -21.32 2.68 -11.72
C GLN A 125 -21.58 2.28 -13.16
N GLY A 126 -22.79 1.75 -13.44
CA GLY A 126 -23.11 1.20 -14.76
C GLY A 126 -22.14 0.06 -15.12
N ASP A 127 -21.45 0.21 -16.25
CA ASP A 127 -20.45 -0.72 -16.78
C ASP A 127 -19.02 -0.41 -16.33
N GLN A 128 -18.83 0.54 -15.40
CA GLN A 128 -17.52 0.95 -14.91
C GLN A 128 -17.30 0.65 -13.43
N ILE A 129 -16.03 0.45 -13.07
CA ILE A 129 -15.53 0.40 -11.70
C ILE A 129 -14.57 1.57 -11.50
N ALA A 130 -14.92 2.47 -10.58
CA ALA A 130 -14.07 3.57 -10.14
C ALA A 130 -13.29 3.13 -8.90
N PHE A 131 -11.96 3.03 -9.01
CA PHE A 131 -11.05 2.74 -7.90
C PHE A 131 -10.49 4.05 -7.33
N THR A 132 -10.65 4.24 -6.02
CA THR A 132 -10.09 5.36 -5.28
C THR A 132 -8.94 4.86 -4.41
N THR A 133 -7.71 5.25 -4.74
CA THR A 133 -6.48 4.92 -3.99
C THR A 133 -6.07 6.05 -3.08
N THR A 134 -5.56 5.72 -1.89
CA THR A 134 -4.87 6.63 -0.97
C THR A 134 -3.40 6.25 -0.85
N GLY A 135 -2.50 7.24 -0.85
CA GLY A 135 -1.06 7.03 -0.82
C GLY A 135 -0.48 6.55 -2.17
N TYR A 136 0.83 6.34 -2.22
CA TYR A 136 1.56 5.91 -3.41
C TYR A 136 2.76 5.03 -3.03
N GLY A 137 2.71 3.78 -3.51
CA GLY A 137 3.76 2.78 -3.38
C GLY A 137 3.34 1.60 -2.52
N HIS A 138 4.30 0.70 -2.26
CA HIS A 138 4.04 -0.56 -1.56
C HIS A 138 3.69 -0.38 -0.08
N GLY A 139 4.07 0.73 0.56
CA GLY A 139 3.71 1.04 1.93
C GLY A 139 4.66 0.51 3.00
N VAL A 140 5.62 -0.34 2.64
CA VAL A 140 6.60 -0.94 3.57
C VAL A 140 7.76 0.02 3.82
N GLY A 141 8.25 0.06 5.06
CA GLY A 141 9.43 0.83 5.46
C GLY A 141 9.21 2.34 5.43
N LEU A 142 10.21 3.11 4.96
CA LEU A 142 10.19 4.57 5.05
C LEU A 142 9.18 5.21 4.08
N CYS A 143 8.27 6.02 4.62
CA CYS A 143 7.40 6.90 3.84
C CYS A 143 8.16 8.20 3.53
N GLN A 144 8.44 8.49 2.26
CA GLN A 144 9.23 9.68 1.86
C GLN A 144 8.54 10.98 2.26
N TYR A 145 7.24 11.11 2.00
CA TYR A 145 6.48 12.29 2.42
C TYR A 145 6.36 12.40 3.93
N GLY A 146 6.24 11.26 4.64
CA GLY A 146 6.26 11.21 6.09
C GLY A 146 7.60 11.62 6.68
N ALA A 147 8.71 11.16 6.10
CA ALA A 147 10.07 11.55 6.49
C ALA A 147 10.31 13.05 6.25
N ARG A 148 9.85 13.59 5.11
CA ARG A 148 9.87 15.03 4.84
C ARG A 148 9.08 15.81 5.88
N GLY A 149 7.87 15.35 6.21
CA GLY A 149 7.03 15.96 7.22
C GLY A 149 7.66 15.94 8.61
N MET A 150 8.27 14.81 9.01
CA MET A 150 9.05 14.73 10.24
C MET A 150 10.23 15.71 10.24
N ALA A 151 11.01 15.76 9.15
CA ALA A 151 12.13 16.71 9.06
C ALA A 151 11.66 18.17 9.19
N ALA A 152 10.51 18.52 8.59
CA ALA A 152 9.90 19.84 8.73
C ALA A 152 9.45 20.17 10.17
N HIS A 153 9.25 19.17 11.02
CA HIS A 153 8.96 19.31 12.44
C HIS A 153 10.22 19.20 13.33
N GLY A 154 11.42 19.25 12.74
CA GLY A 154 12.68 19.29 13.48
C GLY A 154 13.25 17.94 13.90
N TYR A 155 12.62 16.82 13.51
CA TYR A 155 13.18 15.50 13.77
C TYR A 155 14.44 15.26 12.93
N ASP A 156 15.51 14.79 13.58
CA ASP A 156 16.73 14.42 12.88
C ASP A 156 16.58 13.11 12.10
N TYR A 157 17.52 12.86 11.18
CA TYR A 157 17.49 11.64 10.35
C TYR A 157 17.53 10.36 11.19
N ARG A 158 18.18 10.40 12.37
CA ARG A 158 18.29 9.22 13.24
C ARG A 158 16.94 8.84 13.82
N THR A 159 16.16 9.83 14.24
CA THR A 159 14.79 9.66 14.74
C THR A 159 13.88 9.19 13.62
N ILE A 160 13.95 9.82 12.44
CA ILE A 160 13.16 9.44 11.27
C ILE A 160 13.43 7.97 10.89
N LEU A 161 14.70 7.57 10.78
CA LEU A 161 15.04 6.20 10.39
C LEU A 161 14.59 5.18 11.45
N ARG A 162 14.75 5.47 12.74
CA ARG A 162 14.29 4.55 13.82
C ARG A 162 12.77 4.47 13.92
N HIS A 163 12.05 5.50 13.50
CA HIS A 163 10.59 5.47 13.41
C HIS A 163 10.11 4.45 12.37
N TYR A 164 10.71 4.45 11.17
CA TYR A 164 10.28 3.58 10.07
C TYR A 164 10.94 2.19 10.09
N TYR A 165 12.14 2.07 10.66
CA TYR A 165 12.88 0.82 10.73
C TYR A 165 13.08 0.44 12.21
N LEU A 166 12.26 -0.48 12.70
CA LEU A 166 12.19 -0.77 14.14
C LEU A 166 13.43 -1.51 14.65
N GLY A 167 13.97 -1.06 15.77
CA GLY A 167 15.10 -1.72 16.44
C GLY A 167 16.42 -1.69 15.67
N VAL A 168 16.55 -0.86 14.63
CA VAL A 168 17.79 -0.77 13.86
C VAL A 168 18.85 0.05 14.57
N ALA A 169 20.11 -0.37 14.42
CA ALA A 169 21.27 0.42 14.76
C ALA A 169 21.67 1.32 13.58
N ILE A 170 22.12 2.54 13.90
CA ILE A 170 22.64 3.51 12.94
C ILE A 170 24.13 3.68 13.21
N THR A 171 24.95 3.05 12.39
CA THR A 171 26.41 3.15 12.49
C THR A 171 26.91 4.17 11.46
N GLY A 172 27.85 5.04 11.87
CA GLY A 172 28.67 5.73 10.89
C GLY A 172 29.54 4.71 10.17
N THR A 173 29.87 4.94 8.90
CA THR A 173 31.08 4.31 8.39
C THR A 173 32.21 4.87 9.24
N ALA A 174 32.96 4.03 9.95
CA ALA A 174 34.26 4.47 10.42
C ALA A 174 34.97 5.01 9.18
N THR A 175 35.35 6.28 9.20
CA THR A 175 36.35 6.77 8.26
C THR A 175 37.53 5.83 8.45
N ALA A 176 37.89 5.09 7.41
CA ALA A 176 39.20 4.48 7.40
C ALA A 176 40.17 5.66 7.42
N ASP A 177 40.74 5.94 8.60
CA ASP A 177 41.84 6.88 8.74
C ASP A 177 42.90 6.49 7.70
N ARG A 178 43.19 7.43 6.81
CA ARG A 178 44.35 7.40 5.93
C ARG A 178 45.42 8.28 6.53
#